data_AF-A0A1V4E6T8-F1
#
_entry.id   AF-A0A1V4E6T8-F1
#
_cell.length_a   1.000
_cell.length_b   1.000
_cell.length_c   1.000
_cell.angle_alpha   90.00
_cell.angle_beta   90.00
_cell.angle_gamma   90.00
#
_symmetry.space_group_name_H-M   'P 1'
#
loop_
_entity.id
_entity.type
_entity.pdbx_description
1 polymer ?
#
loop_
_entity_poly.entity_id
_entity_poly.type
_entity_poly.pdbx_seq_one_letter_code
_entity_poly.pdbx_strand_id
1 'polypeptide(L)'
;MSGLVAGVDVGNATTEVVIVRDGVPVAWDRVVTRGPKGSPSSLAGAAALLRRLERGLGEAAAEVVMAPMRPVRTTTVEVPVVAAGTGRLRIVAAGSPTPGGEGVAVGRPLRLTPDDLPCGEDVIALVPRDLGYAEAARLVRAALDAGIPLLGVLAEGDEGRLIANRIGRPLPVADQVDVTAVAAAELVAVEVRPPGRPLRHLSDALFVAARPGERDDAPAICAELYDVSCAVVARFANRQADSVGPNAPEATIERAVADLSRVAATAGARAGTSRSRSLLVAEMSASAPAAPPVRLDVGSPGPAVSPGPARPDEDTARTPADRLAGSGTVPVRRAPSEAAAARAGALSTPGADRNSLVVDLGGGTVDVVGPPGEVVAAGAGDLLTASVARCSASPGARPTG
;
A
#
# COMPACT_ATOMS: atom_id res chain seq x y z
N MET A 1 51.98 -4.82 -25.09
CA MET A 1 51.49 -5.32 -23.79
C MET A 1 50.06 -4.85 -23.65
N SER A 2 49.11 -5.78 -23.55
CA SER A 2 47.71 -5.48 -23.32
C SER A 2 47.55 -4.97 -21.89
N GLY A 3 47.33 -3.67 -21.73
CA GLY A 3 47.10 -3.07 -20.43
C GLY A 3 45.76 -3.50 -19.84
N LEU A 4 45.62 -3.35 -18.52
CA LEU A 4 44.34 -3.54 -17.83
C LEU A 4 43.30 -2.52 -18.32
N VAL A 5 42.07 -2.97 -18.55
CA VAL A 5 40.94 -2.09 -18.87
C VAL A 5 39.91 -2.20 -17.77
N ALA A 6 39.46 -1.07 -17.22
CA ALA A 6 38.42 -1.03 -16.20
C ALA A 6 37.08 -0.61 -16.81
N GLY A 7 36.02 -1.39 -16.61
CA GLY A 7 34.64 -0.99 -16.82
C GLY A 7 34.04 -0.44 -15.52
N VAL A 8 33.41 0.74 -15.59
CA VAL A 8 32.77 1.40 -14.45
C VAL A 8 31.29 1.64 -14.77
N ASP A 9 30.43 1.12 -13.92
CA ASP A 9 29.00 1.40 -13.93
C ASP A 9 28.59 2.12 -12.63
N VAL A 10 27.85 3.21 -12.78
CA VAL A 10 27.33 4.01 -11.66
C VAL A 10 25.81 3.99 -11.79
N GLY A 11 25.18 3.01 -11.14
CA GLY A 11 23.73 2.89 -11.04
C GLY A 11 23.14 3.76 -9.92
N ASN A 12 21.81 3.77 -9.86
CA ASN A 12 21.08 4.52 -8.82
C ASN A 12 21.29 3.94 -7.41
N ALA A 13 21.43 2.61 -7.30
CA ALA A 13 21.61 1.90 -6.03
C ALA A 13 23.04 1.41 -5.81
N THR A 14 23.67 0.85 -6.84
CA THR A 14 25.03 0.29 -6.79
C THR A 14 25.96 0.97 -7.77
N THR A 15 27.23 1.05 -7.39
CA THR A 15 28.36 1.43 -8.23
C THR A 15 29.25 0.21 -8.37
N GLU A 16 29.51 -0.22 -9.59
CA GLU A 16 30.14 -1.50 -9.91
C GLU A 16 31.36 -1.28 -10.79
N VAL A 17 32.43 -2.04 -10.54
CA VAL A 17 33.66 -1.97 -11.33
C VAL A 17 34.12 -3.37 -11.67
N VAL A 18 34.52 -3.57 -12.93
CA VAL A 18 35.19 -4.76 -13.43
C VAL A 18 36.51 -4.37 -14.08
N ILE A 19 37.59 -5.09 -13.81
CA ILE A 19 38.90 -4.94 -14.46
C ILE A 19 39.14 -6.19 -15.29
N VAL A 20 39.55 -5.98 -16.54
CA VAL A 20 39.71 -7.00 -17.57
C VAL A 20 41.15 -6.99 -18.08
N ARG A 21 41.70 -8.19 -18.30
CA ARG A 21 42.96 -8.42 -19.00
C ARG A 21 42.69 -9.36 -20.17
N ASP A 22 43.08 -8.97 -21.38
CA ASP A 22 42.91 -9.81 -22.59
C ASP A 22 41.47 -10.31 -22.80
N GLY A 23 40.47 -9.49 -22.47
CA GLY A 23 39.05 -9.85 -22.57
C GLY A 23 38.53 -10.73 -21.42
N VAL A 24 39.37 -11.10 -20.45
CA VAL A 24 39.00 -11.90 -19.29
C VAL A 24 38.91 -11.02 -18.02
N PRO A 25 37.78 -11.02 -17.29
CA PRO A 25 37.69 -10.36 -15.99
C PRO A 25 38.70 -10.92 -14.99
N VAL A 26 39.49 -10.04 -14.38
CA VAL A 26 40.54 -10.40 -13.40
C VAL A 26 40.30 -9.82 -12.00
N ALA A 27 39.48 -8.77 -11.87
CA ALA A 27 39.01 -8.25 -10.60
C ALA A 27 37.66 -7.57 -10.78
N TRP A 28 36.77 -7.63 -9.80
CA TRP A 28 35.49 -6.92 -9.82
C TRP A 28 34.99 -6.74 -8.39
N ASP A 29 34.22 -5.68 -8.17
CA ASP A 29 33.58 -5.41 -6.88
C ASP A 29 32.46 -4.37 -7.06
N ARG A 30 31.60 -4.22 -6.05
CA ARG A 30 30.51 -3.24 -6.03
C ARG A 30 30.36 -2.58 -4.67
N VAL A 31 29.85 -1.35 -4.67
CA VAL A 31 29.49 -0.60 -3.45
C VAL A 31 28.13 0.08 -3.62
N VAL A 32 27.51 0.47 -2.51
CA VAL A 32 26.30 1.30 -2.56
C VAL A 32 26.66 2.68 -3.14
N THR A 33 25.89 3.16 -4.11
CA THR A 33 26.05 4.48 -4.71
C THR A 33 25.73 5.56 -3.67
N ARG A 34 26.65 6.52 -3.50
CA ARG A 34 26.45 7.66 -2.58
C ARG A 34 25.92 8.88 -3.31
N GLY A 35 24.71 9.30 -2.96
CA GLY A 35 24.04 10.42 -3.61
C GLY A 35 23.52 10.06 -5.01
N PRO A 36 22.94 11.03 -5.75
CA PRO A 36 22.34 10.77 -7.05
C PRO A 36 23.34 10.25 -8.10
N LYS A 37 22.88 9.38 -9.01
CA LYS A 37 23.66 8.91 -10.18
C LYS A 37 24.22 10.11 -10.96
N GLY A 38 25.55 10.15 -11.11
CA GLY A 38 26.27 11.23 -11.80
C GLY A 38 26.68 12.41 -10.92
N SER A 39 26.32 12.42 -9.64
CA SER A 39 26.78 13.45 -8.70
C SER A 39 28.28 13.32 -8.39
N PRO A 40 28.95 14.39 -7.91
CA PRO A 40 30.34 14.29 -7.46
C PRO A 40 30.58 13.20 -6.40
N SER A 41 29.63 12.97 -5.49
CA SER A 41 29.74 11.93 -4.47
C SER A 41 29.68 10.51 -5.04
N SER A 42 28.85 10.28 -6.07
CA SER A 42 28.76 8.97 -6.74
C SER A 42 30.05 8.64 -7.49
N LEU A 43 30.60 9.63 -8.20
CA LEU A 43 31.86 9.51 -8.95
C LEU A 43 33.07 9.31 -8.03
N ALA A 44 33.12 10.00 -6.88
CA ALA A 44 34.15 9.77 -5.89
C ALA A 44 34.12 8.34 -5.33
N GLY A 45 32.91 7.79 -5.16
CA GLY A 45 32.70 6.38 -4.80
C GLY A 45 33.26 5.41 -5.85
N ALA A 46 32.94 5.65 -7.12
CA ALA A 46 33.46 4.87 -8.24
C ALA A 46 35.00 4.90 -8.31
N ALA A 47 35.59 6.09 -8.19
CA ALA A 47 37.05 6.26 -8.19
C ALA A 47 37.71 5.52 -7.01
N ALA A 48 37.10 5.57 -5.83
CA ALA A 48 37.61 4.88 -4.65
C ALA A 48 37.55 3.35 -4.81
N LEU A 49 36.48 2.84 -5.42
CA LEU A 49 36.31 1.42 -5.75
C LEU A 49 37.36 0.96 -6.76
N LEU A 50 37.53 1.68 -7.86
CA LEU A 50 38.55 1.40 -8.88
C LEU A 50 39.95 1.34 -8.26
N ARG A 51 40.35 2.38 -7.52
CA ARG A 51 41.67 2.41 -6.86
C ARG A 51 41.87 1.27 -5.87
N ARG A 52 40.81 0.78 -5.23
CA ARG A 52 40.89 -0.38 -4.33
C ARG A 52 41.24 -1.65 -5.11
N LEU A 53 40.58 -1.87 -6.25
CA LEU A 53 40.85 -3.01 -7.13
C LEU A 53 42.25 -2.96 -7.75
N GLU A 54 42.67 -1.80 -8.24
CA GLU A 54 44.02 -1.58 -8.77
C GLU A 54 45.11 -1.89 -7.74
N ARG A 55 44.94 -1.44 -6.49
CA ARG A 55 45.86 -1.79 -5.39
C ARG A 55 45.90 -3.29 -5.12
N GLY A 56 44.77 -3.98 -5.25
CA GLY A 56 44.70 -5.44 -5.09
C GLY A 56 45.45 -6.19 -6.20
N LEU A 57 45.44 -5.66 -7.43
CA LEU A 57 46.16 -6.21 -8.56
C LEU A 57 47.63 -5.78 -8.63
N GLY A 58 48.01 -4.71 -7.92
CA GLY A 58 49.34 -4.11 -8.01
C GLY A 58 49.61 -3.39 -9.34
N GLU A 59 48.58 -3.15 -10.14
CA GLU A 59 48.66 -2.56 -11.48
C GLU A 59 47.43 -1.67 -11.71
N ALA A 60 47.65 -0.46 -12.24
CA ALA A 60 46.58 0.47 -12.57
C ALA A 60 45.97 0.17 -13.94
N ALA A 61 44.70 0.52 -14.13
CA ALA A 61 44.07 0.41 -15.43
C ALA A 61 44.73 1.38 -16.44
N ALA A 62 45.06 0.87 -17.62
CA ALA A 62 45.56 1.66 -18.74
C ALA A 62 44.43 2.45 -19.43
N GLU A 63 43.18 1.99 -19.31
CA GLU A 63 41.98 2.66 -19.82
C GLU A 63 40.80 2.41 -18.88
N VAL A 64 39.94 3.42 -18.72
CA VAL A 64 38.66 3.29 -18.04
C VAL A 64 37.52 3.49 -19.04
N VAL A 65 36.55 2.58 -19.06
CA VAL A 65 35.34 2.69 -19.87
C VAL A 65 34.15 2.88 -18.93
N MET A 66 33.42 3.98 -19.10
CA MET A 66 32.25 4.31 -18.28
C MET A 66 30.96 4.26 -19.09
N ALA A 67 29.92 3.65 -18.53
CA ALA A 67 28.58 3.70 -19.12
C ALA A 67 28.01 5.14 -19.10
N PRO A 68 27.34 5.60 -20.18
CA PRO A 68 26.65 6.88 -20.16
C PRO A 68 25.59 6.90 -19.06
N MET A 69 25.60 7.92 -18.20
CA MET A 69 24.62 8.04 -17.13
C MET A 69 23.40 8.84 -17.57
N ARG A 70 22.22 8.21 -17.52
CA ARG A 70 20.92 8.90 -17.63
C ARG A 70 20.22 8.82 -16.27
N PRO A 71 20.25 9.88 -15.46
CA PRO A 71 19.57 9.86 -14.17
C PRO A 71 18.06 9.84 -14.40
N VAL A 72 17.42 8.79 -13.89
CA VAL A 72 15.96 8.67 -13.87
C VAL A 72 15.50 8.87 -12.43
N ARG A 73 14.54 9.78 -12.22
CA ARG A 73 13.91 9.96 -10.91
C ARG A 73 12.54 9.29 -10.92
N THR A 74 12.23 8.63 -9.80
CA THR A 74 10.92 8.07 -9.55
C THR A 74 10.37 8.59 -8.24
N THR A 75 9.05 8.81 -8.18
CA THR A 75 8.35 9.24 -6.97
C THR A 75 7.16 8.34 -6.75
N THR A 76 6.95 7.85 -5.52
CA THR A 76 5.78 7.06 -5.16
C THR A 76 4.83 7.89 -4.31
N VAL A 77 3.57 7.98 -4.70
CA VAL A 77 2.50 8.70 -3.97
C VAL A 77 1.31 7.80 -3.71
N GLU A 78 0.60 8.05 -2.61
CA GLU A 78 -0.65 7.36 -2.31
C GLU A 78 -1.85 8.19 -2.79
N VAL A 79 -2.72 7.57 -3.58
CA VAL A 79 -3.93 8.15 -4.12
C VAL A 79 -5.14 7.41 -3.52
N PRO A 80 -6.00 8.08 -2.74
CA PRO A 80 -7.23 7.46 -2.27
C PRO A 80 -8.16 7.20 -3.46
N VAL A 81 -8.64 5.96 -3.60
CA VAL A 81 -9.69 5.62 -4.56
C VAL A 81 -11.03 5.94 -3.94
N VAL A 82 -11.90 6.53 -4.75
CA VAL A 82 -13.32 6.70 -4.44
C VAL A 82 -13.93 5.37 -4.03
N ALA A 83 -14.43 5.28 -2.81
CA ALA A 83 -15.35 4.20 -2.45
C ALA A 83 -16.56 4.27 -3.38
N ALA A 84 -16.94 3.14 -3.97
CA ALA A 84 -18.14 3.06 -4.79
C ALA A 84 -19.32 3.57 -3.96
N GLY A 85 -20.23 4.33 -4.58
CA GLY A 85 -21.45 4.78 -3.91
C GLY A 85 -22.16 3.59 -3.29
N THR A 86 -22.48 3.68 -2.01
CA THR A 86 -23.25 2.65 -1.28
C THR A 86 -24.74 2.99 -1.22
N GLY A 87 -25.14 3.98 -2.00
CA GLY A 87 -26.50 4.50 -2.05
C GLY A 87 -27.03 4.91 -0.69
N ARG A 88 -28.13 4.29 -0.27
CA ARG A 88 -28.75 4.52 1.03
C ARG A 88 -28.18 3.61 2.14
N LEU A 89 -27.34 2.64 1.79
CA LEU A 89 -26.69 1.75 2.74
C LEU A 89 -25.43 2.38 3.32
N ARG A 90 -25.18 2.12 4.59
CA ARG A 90 -23.93 2.45 5.28
C ARG A 90 -23.49 1.29 6.16
N ILE A 91 -22.21 0.98 6.13
CA ILE A 91 -21.59 0.11 7.13
C ILE A 91 -21.36 0.97 8.36
N VAL A 92 -22.07 0.66 9.44
CA VAL A 92 -21.99 1.43 10.69
C VAL A 92 -20.96 0.84 11.64
N ALA A 93 -20.82 -0.48 11.63
CA ALA A 93 -19.78 -1.19 12.36
C ALA A 93 -19.38 -2.45 11.58
N ALA A 94 -18.11 -2.81 11.64
CA ALA A 94 -17.58 -4.04 11.05
C ALA A 94 -16.33 -4.48 11.81
N GLY A 95 -16.21 -5.79 12.04
CA GLY A 95 -15.05 -6.41 12.66
C GLY A 95 -14.91 -6.17 14.16
N SER A 96 -16.03 -6.04 14.90
CA SER A 96 -15.94 -6.01 16.36
C SER A 96 -15.19 -7.25 16.88
N PRO A 97 -14.24 -7.09 17.82
CA PRO A 97 -13.49 -8.20 18.40
C PRO A 97 -14.29 -8.99 19.45
N THR A 98 -15.32 -8.39 20.03
CA THR A 98 -16.05 -8.85 21.22
C THR A 98 -17.57 -8.93 21.04
N PRO A 99 -18.12 -9.28 19.85
CA PRO A 99 -19.55 -9.38 19.68
C PRO A 99 -20.12 -10.53 20.51
N GLY A 100 -21.40 -10.41 20.86
CA GLY A 100 -22.15 -11.42 21.61
C GLY A 100 -23.11 -12.20 20.72
N GLY A 101 -23.33 -13.47 21.07
CA GLY A 101 -24.27 -14.34 20.35
C GLY A 101 -23.80 -14.72 18.94
N GLU A 102 -24.71 -15.28 18.15
CA GLU A 102 -24.53 -15.63 16.74
C GLU A 102 -25.88 -15.48 16.03
N GLY A 103 -25.85 -15.07 14.77
CA GLY A 103 -27.03 -15.02 13.92
C GLY A 103 -27.03 -13.83 12.97
N VAL A 104 -28.08 -13.74 12.17
CA VAL A 104 -28.38 -12.59 11.33
C VAL A 104 -29.78 -12.08 11.66
N ALA A 105 -29.94 -10.77 11.70
CA ALA A 105 -31.21 -10.13 11.97
C ALA A 105 -31.35 -8.86 11.14
N VAL A 106 -32.57 -8.57 10.68
CA VAL A 106 -32.91 -7.31 10.01
C VAL A 106 -34.19 -6.76 10.61
N GLY A 107 -34.15 -5.53 11.11
CA GLY A 107 -35.30 -4.89 11.73
C GLY A 107 -35.14 -3.38 11.84
N ARG A 108 -36.18 -2.71 12.32
CA ARG A 108 -36.12 -1.27 12.59
C ARG A 108 -35.32 -1.00 13.86
N PRO A 109 -34.51 0.07 13.90
CA PRO A 109 -33.81 0.44 15.12
C PRO A 109 -34.80 0.94 16.17
N LEU A 110 -34.71 0.41 17.39
CA LEU A 110 -35.56 0.79 18.51
C LEU A 110 -34.73 1.02 19.76
N ARG A 111 -34.82 2.22 20.35
CA ARG A 111 -34.32 2.42 21.73
C ARG A 111 -35.32 1.80 22.68
N LEU A 112 -34.89 0.81 23.47
CA LEU A 112 -35.77 0.16 24.43
C LEU A 112 -36.09 1.13 25.57
N THR A 113 -37.37 1.44 25.73
CA THR A 113 -37.91 2.10 26.92
C THR A 113 -38.87 1.15 27.64
N PRO A 114 -39.11 1.33 28.95
CA PRO A 114 -40.06 0.49 29.70
C PRO A 114 -41.51 0.57 29.19
N ASP A 115 -41.90 1.69 28.58
CA ASP A 115 -43.31 2.05 28.39
C ASP A 115 -43.81 2.00 26.93
N ASP A 116 -42.92 1.91 25.93
CA ASP A 116 -43.27 1.97 24.50
C ASP A 116 -42.64 0.83 23.70
N LEU A 117 -43.30 -0.33 23.75
CA LEU A 117 -42.87 -1.56 23.09
C LEU A 117 -43.74 -1.81 21.84
N PRO A 118 -43.21 -1.62 20.62
CA PRO A 118 -44.00 -1.72 19.39
C PRO A 118 -44.50 -3.16 19.17
N CYS A 119 -45.73 -3.28 18.67
CA CYS A 119 -46.34 -4.57 18.34
C CYS A 119 -46.24 -4.87 16.84
N GLY A 120 -45.78 -6.07 16.49
CA GLY A 120 -45.92 -6.64 15.14
C GLY A 120 -44.81 -6.32 14.12
N GLU A 121 -43.77 -5.55 14.48
CA GLU A 121 -42.64 -5.26 13.59
C GLU A 121 -41.31 -5.85 14.11
N ASP A 122 -40.50 -6.38 13.20
CA ASP A 122 -39.14 -6.84 13.49
C ASP A 122 -38.26 -5.66 13.93
N VAL A 123 -37.68 -5.74 15.12
CA VAL A 123 -36.88 -4.66 15.71
C VAL A 123 -35.48 -5.10 16.12
N ILE A 124 -34.56 -4.13 16.08
CA ILE A 124 -33.19 -4.23 16.57
C ILE A 124 -33.04 -3.24 17.73
N ALA A 125 -32.71 -3.74 18.92
CA ALA A 125 -32.57 -2.90 20.10
C ALA A 125 -31.30 -2.06 20.03
N LEU A 126 -31.41 -0.77 20.36
CA LEU A 126 -30.31 0.16 20.52
C LEU A 126 -30.02 0.35 22.01
N VAL A 127 -28.78 0.05 22.41
CA VAL A 127 -28.30 0.14 23.79
C VAL A 127 -27.24 1.25 23.87
N PRO A 128 -27.61 2.44 24.36
CA PRO A 128 -26.64 3.51 24.59
C PRO A 128 -25.70 3.17 25.75
N ARG A 129 -24.52 3.80 25.77
CA ARG A 129 -23.44 3.48 26.71
C ARG A 129 -23.83 3.72 28.18
N ASP A 130 -24.70 4.68 28.45
CA ASP A 130 -25.12 5.07 29.80
C ASP A 130 -26.07 4.07 30.46
N LEU A 131 -26.74 3.21 29.69
CA LEU A 131 -27.66 2.19 30.21
C LEU A 131 -26.92 1.04 30.92
N GLY A 132 -25.73 0.68 30.41
CA GLY A 132 -24.91 -0.44 30.90
C GLY A 132 -25.50 -1.83 30.61
N TYR A 133 -24.62 -2.84 30.52
CA TYR A 133 -24.99 -4.19 30.09
C TYR A 133 -26.08 -4.88 30.94
N ALA A 134 -26.10 -4.65 32.25
CA ALA A 134 -26.98 -5.39 33.16
C ALA A 134 -28.44 -4.97 32.96
N GLU A 135 -28.67 -3.66 32.90
CA GLU A 135 -29.99 -3.09 32.67
C GLU A 135 -30.44 -3.29 31.23
N ALA A 136 -29.54 -3.13 30.26
CA ALA A 136 -29.81 -3.45 28.86
C ALA A 136 -30.31 -4.89 28.70
N ALA A 137 -29.63 -5.86 29.30
CA ALA A 137 -30.06 -7.25 29.25
C ALA A 137 -31.41 -7.47 29.95
N ARG A 138 -31.74 -6.70 31.01
CA ARG A 138 -33.04 -6.77 31.70
C ARG A 138 -34.17 -6.27 30.78
N LEU A 139 -33.97 -5.13 30.14
CA LEU A 139 -34.95 -4.55 29.20
C LEU A 139 -35.15 -5.45 27.97
N VAL A 140 -34.08 -6.02 27.42
CA VAL A 140 -34.17 -6.98 26.32
C VAL A 140 -34.99 -8.22 26.70
N ARG A 141 -34.78 -8.77 27.91
CA ARG A 141 -35.59 -9.91 28.40
C ARG A 141 -37.06 -9.53 28.54
N ALA A 142 -37.34 -8.40 29.18
CA ALA A 142 -38.72 -7.92 29.37
C ALA A 142 -39.43 -7.72 28.03
N ALA A 143 -38.74 -7.16 27.03
CA ALA A 143 -39.23 -7.02 25.66
C ALA A 143 -39.57 -8.36 24.99
N LEU A 144 -38.67 -9.34 25.11
CA LEU A 144 -38.88 -10.68 24.56
C LEU A 144 -40.05 -11.41 25.25
N ASP A 145 -40.16 -11.27 26.58
CA ASP A 145 -41.23 -11.89 27.37
C ASP A 145 -42.59 -11.24 27.11
N ALA A 146 -42.59 -9.94 26.76
CA ALA A 146 -43.77 -9.22 26.28
C ALA A 146 -44.17 -9.58 24.82
N GLY A 147 -43.40 -10.44 24.14
CA GLY A 147 -43.72 -10.91 22.79
C GLY A 147 -43.31 -9.95 21.67
N ILE A 148 -42.43 -8.99 21.93
CA ILE A 148 -41.90 -8.12 20.88
C ILE A 148 -41.04 -8.94 19.92
N PRO A 149 -41.11 -8.71 18.60
CA PRO A 149 -40.25 -9.36 17.61
C PRO A 149 -38.83 -8.77 17.64
N LEU A 150 -38.16 -8.84 18.78
CA LEU A 150 -36.80 -8.34 18.98
C LEU A 150 -35.78 -9.37 18.45
N LEU A 151 -35.13 -9.03 17.34
CA LEU A 151 -34.30 -9.98 16.58
C LEU A 151 -32.80 -9.80 16.81
N GLY A 152 -32.35 -8.67 17.36
CA GLY A 152 -30.93 -8.39 17.58
C GLY A 152 -30.70 -7.18 18.47
N VAL A 153 -29.45 -6.97 18.88
CA VAL A 153 -29.05 -5.87 19.77
C VAL A 153 -27.79 -5.18 19.25
N LEU A 154 -27.77 -3.86 19.31
CA LEU A 154 -26.62 -3.01 19.00
C LEU A 154 -26.25 -2.20 20.24
N ALA A 155 -25.03 -2.38 20.73
CA ALA A 155 -24.51 -1.68 21.89
C ALA A 155 -23.45 -0.64 21.50
N GLU A 156 -23.48 0.52 22.14
CA GLU A 156 -22.46 1.56 21.99
C GLU A 156 -21.21 1.31 22.84
N GLY A 157 -21.39 0.66 24.00
CA GLY A 157 -20.30 0.19 24.85
C GLY A 157 -19.65 -1.09 24.30
N ASP A 158 -18.46 -1.43 24.78
CA ASP A 158 -17.75 -2.68 24.48
C ASP A 158 -18.24 -3.83 25.38
N GLU A 159 -19.54 -4.12 25.30
CA GLU A 159 -20.23 -4.99 26.27
C GLU A 159 -21.09 -6.09 25.61
N GLY A 160 -20.90 -6.35 24.31
CA GLY A 160 -21.77 -7.23 23.53
C GLY A 160 -21.89 -8.64 24.12
N ARG A 161 -20.76 -9.24 24.50
CA ARG A 161 -20.73 -10.56 25.18
C ARG A 161 -21.44 -10.55 26.54
N LEU A 162 -21.32 -9.48 27.32
CA LEU A 162 -21.92 -9.39 28.65
C LEU A 162 -23.45 -9.32 28.57
N ILE A 163 -23.95 -8.60 27.57
CA ILE A 163 -25.37 -8.52 27.24
C ILE A 163 -25.88 -9.88 26.76
N ALA A 164 -25.26 -10.45 25.72
CA ALA A 164 -25.68 -11.72 25.12
C ALA A 164 -25.78 -12.87 26.15
N ASN A 165 -24.77 -13.01 27.01
CA ASN A 165 -24.73 -14.05 28.04
C ASN A 165 -25.85 -13.95 29.09
N ARG A 166 -26.53 -12.80 29.18
CA ARG A 166 -27.59 -12.54 30.16
C ARG A 166 -28.98 -12.60 29.56
N ILE A 167 -29.15 -12.40 28.25
CA ILE A 167 -30.48 -12.39 27.61
C ILE A 167 -31.17 -13.77 27.68
N GLY A 168 -30.40 -14.87 27.63
CA GLY A 168 -30.95 -16.22 27.71
C GLY A 168 -31.65 -16.70 26.41
N ARG A 169 -31.58 -15.91 25.33
CA ARG A 169 -32.04 -16.27 23.98
C ARG A 169 -30.93 -16.04 22.94
N PRO A 170 -30.87 -16.82 21.86
CA PRO A 170 -29.84 -16.68 20.83
C PRO A 170 -30.15 -15.48 19.93
N LEU A 171 -29.61 -14.31 20.26
CA LEU A 171 -29.68 -13.10 19.44
C LEU A 171 -28.27 -12.66 19.01
N PRO A 172 -28.07 -12.17 17.78
CA PRO A 172 -26.87 -11.45 17.42
C PRO A 172 -26.78 -10.12 18.19
N VAL A 173 -25.66 -9.92 18.88
CA VAL A 173 -25.35 -8.70 19.63
C VAL A 173 -24.05 -8.10 19.09
N ALA A 174 -24.14 -7.01 18.35
CA ALA A 174 -22.96 -6.23 17.94
C ALA A 174 -22.73 -5.10 18.94
N ASP A 175 -21.47 -4.77 19.19
CA ASP A 175 -21.06 -3.71 20.11
C ASP A 175 -20.12 -2.70 19.43
N GLN A 176 -19.76 -1.65 20.15
CA GLN A 176 -19.01 -0.49 19.62
C GLN A 176 -19.69 0.16 18.40
N VAL A 177 -21.02 0.17 18.39
CA VAL A 177 -21.84 0.75 17.33
C VAL A 177 -22.23 2.17 17.71
N ASP A 178 -22.14 3.12 16.77
CA ASP A 178 -22.73 4.45 16.95
C ASP A 178 -24.27 4.35 16.89
N VAL A 179 -24.88 4.01 18.03
CA VAL A 179 -26.34 3.84 18.14
C VAL A 179 -27.12 5.14 17.90
N THR A 180 -26.46 6.30 18.04
CA THR A 180 -27.08 7.60 17.74
C THR A 180 -27.21 7.79 16.24
N ALA A 181 -26.16 7.48 15.47
CA ALA A 181 -26.22 7.48 14.02
C ALA A 181 -27.22 6.44 13.49
N VAL A 182 -27.24 5.24 14.07
CA VAL A 182 -28.17 4.16 13.66
C VAL A 182 -29.64 4.50 13.93
N ALA A 183 -29.94 5.30 14.96
CA ALA A 183 -31.32 5.61 15.32
C ALA A 183 -32.12 6.31 14.20
N ALA A 184 -31.44 6.98 13.26
CA ALA A 184 -32.06 7.62 12.10
C ALA A 184 -32.26 6.68 10.89
N ALA A 185 -31.86 5.41 10.99
CA ALA A 185 -32.00 4.44 9.91
C ALA A 185 -33.46 3.93 9.80
N GLU A 186 -33.89 3.63 8.58
CA GLU A 186 -35.17 2.98 8.33
C GLU A 186 -35.12 1.49 8.70
N LEU A 187 -34.01 0.84 8.35
CA LEU A 187 -33.76 -0.58 8.61
C LEU A 187 -32.29 -0.79 8.96
N VAL A 188 -32.04 -1.77 9.82
CA VAL A 188 -30.71 -2.17 10.21
C VAL A 188 -30.60 -3.68 10.11
N ALA A 189 -29.51 -4.12 9.50
CA ALA A 189 -29.13 -5.51 9.40
C ALA A 189 -27.86 -5.74 10.23
N VAL A 190 -27.88 -6.75 11.09
CA VAL A 190 -26.74 -7.17 11.91
C VAL A 190 -26.48 -8.64 11.66
N GLU A 191 -25.21 -9.00 11.44
CA GLU A 191 -24.78 -10.39 11.39
C GLU A 191 -23.58 -10.56 12.32
N VAL A 192 -23.66 -11.56 13.20
CA VAL A 192 -22.60 -11.98 14.10
C VAL A 192 -22.30 -13.45 13.83
N ARG A 193 -21.03 -13.76 13.55
CA ARG A 193 -20.52 -15.11 13.32
C ARG A 193 -19.41 -15.42 14.32
N PRO A 194 -19.13 -16.71 14.57
CA PRO A 194 -18.03 -17.11 15.45
C PRO A 194 -16.70 -16.49 15.01
N PRO A 195 -15.79 -16.18 15.95
CA PRO A 195 -14.48 -15.61 15.62
C PRO A 195 -13.74 -16.43 14.55
N GLY A 196 -13.22 -15.76 13.53
CA GLY A 196 -12.54 -16.40 12.41
C GLY A 196 -13.46 -17.09 11.40
N ARG A 197 -14.78 -16.92 11.49
CA ARG A 197 -15.73 -17.33 10.45
C ARG A 197 -16.26 -16.10 9.72
N PRO A 198 -16.16 -16.06 8.38
CA PRO A 198 -16.65 -14.92 7.62
C PRO A 198 -18.18 -14.83 7.65
N LEU A 199 -18.68 -13.61 7.44
CA LEU A 199 -20.09 -13.33 7.15
C LEU A 199 -20.59 -14.21 5.99
N ARG A 200 -21.89 -14.48 5.98
CA ARG A 200 -22.55 -15.20 4.88
C ARG A 200 -23.65 -14.37 4.25
N HIS A 201 -24.33 -13.53 5.03
CA HIS A 201 -25.53 -12.82 4.59
C HIS A 201 -25.18 -11.38 4.22
N LEU A 202 -24.50 -10.63 5.08
CA LEU A 202 -24.10 -9.26 4.77
C LEU A 202 -22.95 -9.16 3.75
N SER A 203 -22.33 -10.31 3.42
CA SER A 203 -21.39 -10.46 2.29
C SER A 203 -22.05 -11.02 1.03
N ASP A 204 -23.35 -11.33 1.06
CA ASP A 204 -24.13 -11.80 -0.09
C ASP A 204 -24.99 -10.66 -0.63
N ALA A 205 -24.69 -10.23 -1.85
CA ALA A 205 -25.40 -9.13 -2.50
C ALA A 205 -26.89 -9.43 -2.69
N LEU A 206 -27.30 -10.70 -2.85
CA LEU A 206 -28.71 -11.06 -2.96
C LEU A 206 -29.45 -10.86 -1.64
N PHE A 207 -28.82 -11.23 -0.53
CA PHE A 207 -29.37 -10.99 0.80
C PHE A 207 -29.50 -9.49 1.07
N VAL A 208 -28.43 -8.72 0.87
CA VAL A 208 -28.43 -7.26 1.11
C VAL A 208 -29.44 -6.54 0.21
N ALA A 209 -29.53 -6.93 -1.06
CA ALA A 209 -30.52 -6.39 -2.01
C ALA A 209 -31.96 -6.71 -1.61
N ALA A 210 -32.21 -7.87 -0.98
CA ALA A 210 -33.52 -8.22 -0.48
C ALA A 210 -33.85 -7.49 0.82
N ARG A 211 -32.93 -7.52 1.80
CA ARG A 211 -33.04 -6.88 3.12
C ARG A 211 -31.63 -6.55 3.65
N PRO A 212 -31.29 -5.29 3.97
CA PRO A 212 -32.19 -4.14 4.19
C PRO A 212 -32.65 -3.42 2.91
N GLY A 213 -32.11 -3.78 1.74
CA GLY A 213 -32.62 -3.38 0.44
C GLY A 213 -31.94 -2.14 -0.17
N GLU A 214 -31.07 -2.38 -1.16
CA GLU A 214 -30.54 -1.46 -2.19
C GLU A 214 -29.86 -2.33 -3.25
N ARG A 215 -30.56 -2.69 -4.33
CA ARG A 215 -30.05 -3.70 -5.27
C ARG A 215 -28.76 -3.26 -5.97
N ASP A 216 -28.73 -2.02 -6.43
CA ASP A 216 -27.64 -1.53 -7.27
C ASP A 216 -26.35 -1.30 -6.45
N ASP A 217 -26.50 -0.93 -5.19
CA ASP A 217 -25.39 -0.61 -4.29
C ASP A 217 -24.96 -1.78 -3.36
N ALA A 218 -25.74 -2.87 -3.32
CA ALA A 218 -25.43 -4.05 -2.50
C ALA A 218 -24.02 -4.65 -2.75
N PRO A 219 -23.54 -4.79 -4.00
CA PRO A 219 -22.20 -5.32 -4.25
C PRO A 219 -21.07 -4.46 -3.65
N ALA A 220 -21.26 -3.14 -3.59
CA ALA A 220 -20.27 -2.22 -3.02
C ALA A 220 -20.09 -2.47 -1.51
N ILE A 221 -21.21 -2.58 -0.77
CA ILE A 221 -21.21 -2.92 0.66
C ILE A 221 -20.60 -4.31 0.90
N CYS A 222 -21.00 -5.31 0.11
CA CYS A 222 -20.50 -6.68 0.29
C CYS A 222 -18.99 -6.79 0.08
N ALA A 223 -18.44 -6.03 -0.87
CA ALA A 223 -17.00 -5.99 -1.14
C ALA A 223 -16.20 -5.43 0.06
N GLU A 224 -16.78 -4.50 0.82
CA GLU A 224 -16.15 -3.93 2.03
C GLU A 224 -16.26 -4.85 3.26
N LEU A 225 -17.21 -5.78 3.27
CA LEU A 225 -17.46 -6.71 4.37
C LEU A 225 -16.84 -8.10 4.17
N TYR A 226 -16.02 -8.26 3.13
CA TYR A 226 -15.35 -9.52 2.84
C TYR A 226 -14.43 -9.94 4.01
N ASP A 227 -14.55 -11.21 4.44
CA ASP A 227 -13.76 -11.84 5.51
C ASP A 227 -13.90 -11.20 6.91
N VAL A 228 -14.94 -10.38 7.10
CA VAL A 228 -15.36 -9.90 8.43
C VAL A 228 -16.18 -10.98 9.13
N SER A 229 -16.21 -11.04 10.47
CA SER A 229 -17.05 -11.99 11.23
C SER A 229 -18.25 -11.34 11.95
N CYS A 230 -18.29 -10.01 12.03
CA CYS A 230 -19.41 -9.26 12.62
C CYS A 230 -19.59 -7.93 11.89
N ALA A 231 -20.79 -7.60 11.46
CA ALA A 231 -21.08 -6.31 10.83
C ALA A 231 -22.50 -5.81 11.08
N VAL A 232 -22.66 -4.49 10.95
CA VAL A 232 -23.90 -3.74 11.05
C VAL A 232 -24.02 -2.86 9.82
N VAL A 233 -25.06 -3.11 9.01
CA VAL A 233 -25.40 -2.33 7.81
C VAL A 233 -26.74 -1.66 8.04
N ALA A 234 -26.81 -0.34 7.87
CA ALA A 234 -28.03 0.44 8.05
C ALA A 234 -28.45 1.07 6.73
N ARG A 235 -29.76 1.05 6.45
CA ARG A 235 -30.38 1.78 5.34
C ARG A 235 -31.05 3.04 5.85
N PHE A 236 -30.74 4.17 5.24
CA PHE A 236 -31.30 5.47 5.59
C PHE A 236 -32.20 6.01 4.50
N ALA A 237 -33.04 7.01 4.80
CA ALA A 237 -33.91 7.63 3.80
C ALA A 237 -33.13 8.30 2.65
N ASN A 238 -31.99 8.94 2.99
CA ASN A 238 -31.21 9.73 2.05
C ASN A 238 -29.98 8.97 1.52
N ARG A 239 -29.80 9.02 0.20
CA ARG A 239 -28.60 8.53 -0.47
C ARG A 239 -27.38 9.28 0.06
N GLN A 240 -26.30 8.57 0.31
CA GLN A 240 -25.00 9.18 0.52
C GLN A 240 -24.58 9.89 -0.77
N ALA A 241 -24.02 11.09 -0.64
CA ALA A 241 -23.38 11.72 -1.79
C ALA A 241 -22.25 10.79 -2.25
N ASP A 242 -22.23 10.47 -3.55
CA ASP A 242 -21.12 9.71 -4.11
C ASP A 242 -19.83 10.50 -3.82
N SER A 243 -18.84 9.84 -3.24
CA SER A 243 -17.54 10.45 -3.06
C SER A 243 -17.00 10.82 -4.44
N VAL A 244 -16.80 12.11 -4.71
CA VAL A 244 -16.07 12.53 -5.92
C VAL A 244 -14.60 12.55 -5.56
N GLY A 245 -13.85 11.60 -6.07
CA GLY A 245 -12.39 11.56 -5.97
C GLY A 245 -11.79 11.35 -7.35
N PRO A 246 -10.47 11.51 -7.47
CA PRO A 246 -9.80 11.39 -8.76
C PRO A 246 -10.04 9.99 -9.33
N ASN A 247 -10.26 9.91 -10.65
CA ASN A 247 -10.23 8.63 -11.36
C ASN A 247 -8.91 7.92 -11.02
N ALA A 248 -8.99 6.60 -10.83
CA ALA A 248 -7.80 5.78 -10.68
C ALA A 248 -6.85 6.07 -11.86
N PRO A 249 -5.60 6.50 -11.61
CA PRO A 249 -4.67 6.79 -12.69
C PRO A 249 -4.40 5.52 -13.50
N GLU A 250 -4.30 5.67 -14.80
CA GLU A 250 -4.01 4.57 -15.72
C GLU A 250 -2.51 4.23 -15.68
N ALA A 251 -2.20 2.93 -15.69
CA ALA A 251 -0.82 2.46 -15.76
C ALA A 251 -0.24 2.68 -17.16
N THR A 252 0.96 3.25 -17.22
CA THR A 252 1.73 3.46 -18.47
C THR A 252 3.18 3.00 -18.26
N ILE A 253 4.04 3.11 -19.27
CA ILE A 253 5.47 2.83 -19.12
C ILE A 253 6.08 3.76 -18.06
N GLU A 254 5.68 5.03 -18.03
CA GLU A 254 6.18 6.05 -17.10
C GLU A 254 5.43 6.05 -15.75
N ARG A 255 4.36 5.26 -15.60
CA ARG A 255 3.52 5.23 -14.41
C ARG A 255 3.11 3.81 -14.03
N ALA A 256 3.65 3.32 -12.92
CA ALA A 256 3.15 2.10 -12.30
C ALA A 256 2.09 2.42 -11.24
N VAL A 257 1.06 1.57 -11.17
CA VAL A 257 -0.06 1.71 -10.26
C VAL A 257 -0.24 0.39 -9.50
N ALA A 258 -0.10 0.43 -8.18
CA ALA A 258 -0.31 -0.70 -7.29
C ALA A 258 -1.58 -0.51 -6.47
N ASP A 259 -2.53 -1.44 -6.61
CA ASP A 259 -3.76 -1.47 -5.81
C ASP A 259 -3.51 -2.20 -4.49
N LEU A 260 -3.48 -1.44 -3.39
CA LEU A 260 -3.18 -1.99 -2.07
C LEU A 260 -4.20 -3.03 -1.61
N SER A 261 -5.43 -3.00 -2.11
CA SER A 261 -6.43 -4.03 -1.80
C SER A 261 -6.04 -5.39 -2.39
N ARG A 262 -5.49 -5.40 -3.62
CA ARG A 262 -4.98 -6.62 -4.26
C ARG A 262 -3.69 -7.12 -3.62
N VAL A 263 -2.81 -6.20 -3.21
CA VAL A 263 -1.58 -6.54 -2.49
C VAL A 263 -1.91 -7.17 -1.14
N ALA A 264 -2.83 -6.57 -0.38
CA ALA A 264 -3.28 -7.10 0.91
C ALA A 264 -3.90 -8.50 0.78
N ALA A 265 -4.74 -8.72 -0.25
CA ALA A 265 -5.33 -10.03 -0.53
C ALA A 265 -4.27 -11.11 -0.80
N THR A 266 -3.17 -10.74 -1.47
CA THR A 266 -2.07 -11.68 -1.79
C THR A 266 -1.17 -11.94 -0.58
N ALA A 267 -0.98 -10.94 0.29
CA ALA A 267 -0.12 -11.02 1.48
C ALA A 267 -0.75 -11.80 2.65
N GLY A 268 -1.98 -12.32 2.50
CA GLY A 268 -2.72 -12.95 3.61
C GLY A 268 -2.99 -11.98 4.77
N ALA A 269 -2.98 -10.67 4.50
CA ALA A 269 -3.31 -9.67 5.50
C ALA A 269 -4.77 -9.87 5.91
N ARG A 270 -5.04 -9.94 7.22
CA ARG A 270 -6.42 -10.05 7.75
C ARG A 270 -7.22 -8.85 7.24
N ALA A 271 -8.35 -9.11 6.60
CA ALA A 271 -9.22 -8.07 6.06
C ALA A 271 -9.63 -7.10 7.18
N GLY A 272 -9.46 -5.79 6.90
CA GLY A 272 -9.67 -4.71 7.87
C GLY A 272 -8.45 -3.83 8.13
N THR A 273 -7.24 -4.22 7.69
CA THR A 273 -6.03 -3.37 7.83
C THR A 273 -5.95 -2.24 6.80
N SER A 274 -6.69 -2.33 5.70
CA SER A 274 -6.81 -1.26 4.71
C SER A 274 -8.29 -0.98 4.49
N ARG A 275 -8.87 -0.10 5.33
CA ARG A 275 -10.24 0.43 5.13
C ARG A 275 -10.32 1.40 3.95
N SER A 276 -9.23 1.64 3.24
CA SER A 276 -9.16 2.58 2.13
C SER A 276 -8.57 1.85 0.93
N ARG A 277 -9.37 1.66 -0.13
CA ARG A 277 -8.84 1.36 -1.46
C ARG A 277 -7.91 2.51 -1.83
N SER A 278 -6.63 2.37 -1.54
CA SER A 278 -5.60 3.33 -1.90
C SER A 278 -4.75 2.71 -3.01
N LEU A 279 -4.37 3.53 -3.99
CA LEU A 279 -3.40 3.18 -5.00
C LEU A 279 -2.06 3.78 -4.61
N LEU A 280 -0.98 3.03 -4.74
CA LEU A 280 0.35 3.61 -4.81
C LEU A 280 0.72 3.81 -6.26
N VAL A 281 1.14 5.02 -6.60
CA VAL A 281 1.47 5.42 -7.96
C VAL A 281 2.94 5.81 -7.99
N ALA A 282 3.74 5.07 -8.75
CA ALA A 282 5.13 5.42 -9.03
C ALA A 282 5.22 6.09 -10.40
N GLU A 283 5.68 7.35 -10.44
CA GLU A 283 5.90 8.09 -11.69
C GLU A 283 7.37 8.32 -11.97
N MET A 284 7.76 8.13 -13.22
CA MET A 284 9.08 8.45 -13.76
C MET A 284 9.09 9.86 -14.38
N SER A 285 10.06 10.69 -14.00
CA SER A 285 10.26 12.01 -14.63
C SER A 285 11.64 12.16 -15.28
N ALA A 286 11.66 12.71 -16.50
CA ALA A 286 12.90 13.03 -17.23
C ALA A 286 13.58 14.32 -16.72
N SER A 287 12.90 15.11 -15.89
CA SER A 287 13.41 16.35 -15.28
C SER A 287 13.29 16.31 -13.75
N ALA A 288 14.25 16.90 -13.05
CA ALA A 288 14.19 17.07 -11.60
C ALA A 288 13.01 18.00 -11.24
N PRO A 289 12.04 17.58 -10.43
CA PRO A 289 11.01 18.49 -9.94
C PRO A 289 11.67 19.59 -9.08
N ALA A 290 11.14 20.80 -9.17
CA ALA A 290 11.56 21.95 -8.35
C ALA A 290 11.23 21.78 -6.85
N ALA A 291 10.52 20.71 -6.49
CA ALA A 291 10.14 20.37 -5.12
C ALA A 291 10.85 19.08 -4.66
N PRO A 292 11.28 18.99 -3.39
CA PRO A 292 11.84 17.77 -2.84
C PRO A 292 10.80 16.64 -2.85
N PRO A 293 11.23 15.36 -2.93
CA PRO A 293 10.33 14.24 -2.74
C PRO A 293 9.63 14.38 -1.38
N VAL A 294 8.32 14.22 -1.35
CA VAL A 294 7.59 14.06 -0.10
C VAL A 294 8.13 12.79 0.54
N ARG A 295 8.93 12.94 1.60
CA ARG A 295 9.30 11.81 2.46
C ARG A 295 8.02 11.27 3.07
N LEU A 296 7.69 10.02 2.73
CA LEU A 296 6.81 9.22 3.56
C LEU A 296 7.62 8.82 4.81
N ASP A 297 7.58 9.68 5.83
CA ASP A 297 8.11 9.38 7.15
C ASP A 297 7.27 8.27 7.79
N VAL A 298 7.85 7.07 7.88
CA VAL A 298 7.35 6.01 8.74
C VAL A 298 7.96 6.24 10.13
N GLY A 299 7.29 7.03 10.96
CA GLY A 299 7.51 7.09 12.41
C GLY A 299 8.02 8.41 13.00
N SER A 300 7.07 9.16 13.61
CA SER A 300 7.22 10.25 14.60
C SER A 300 7.83 11.61 14.17
N PRO A 301 7.27 12.75 14.65
CA PRO A 301 7.74 14.09 14.30
C PRO A 301 8.94 14.50 15.16
N GLY A 302 10.13 14.51 14.56
CA GLY A 302 11.27 15.33 15.03
C GLY A 302 11.35 16.62 14.21
N PRO A 303 11.96 17.71 14.72
CA PRO A 303 11.94 19.00 14.06
C PRO A 303 12.56 18.90 12.67
N ALA A 304 11.81 19.37 11.67
CA ALA A 304 12.25 19.44 10.29
C ALA A 304 13.51 20.30 10.18
N VAL A 305 14.65 19.66 9.97
CA VAL A 305 15.81 20.36 9.40
C VAL A 305 15.55 20.43 7.90
N SER A 306 14.99 21.54 7.45
CA SER A 306 14.93 21.90 6.03
C SER A 306 16.36 21.95 5.47
N PRO A 307 16.76 21.07 4.53
CA PRO A 307 17.89 21.39 3.68
C PRO A 307 17.42 22.49 2.73
N GLY A 308 18.09 23.63 2.76
CA GLY A 308 17.81 24.72 1.82
C GLY A 308 17.91 24.27 0.36
N PRO A 309 17.40 25.07 -0.60
CA PRO A 309 17.41 24.72 -2.01
C PRO A 309 18.82 24.33 -2.45
N ALA A 310 18.97 23.15 -3.06
CA ALA A 310 20.20 22.77 -3.71
C ALA A 310 20.50 23.83 -4.78
N ARG A 311 21.59 24.59 -4.58
CA ARG A 311 22.10 25.49 -5.61
C ARG A 311 22.34 24.67 -6.88
N PRO A 312 21.98 25.17 -8.07
CA PRO A 312 22.40 24.51 -9.31
C PRO A 312 23.92 24.40 -9.28
N ASP A 313 24.46 23.18 -9.35
CA ASP A 313 25.90 22.96 -9.47
C ASP A 313 26.38 23.66 -10.76
N GLU A 314 27.19 24.70 -10.61
CA GLU A 314 27.68 25.60 -11.67
C GLU A 314 28.67 24.95 -12.67
N ASP A 315 28.91 23.63 -12.64
CA ASP A 315 29.85 22.95 -13.55
C ASP A 315 29.17 21.90 -14.44
N THR A 316 28.10 22.27 -15.14
CA THR A 316 27.44 21.43 -16.16
C THR A 316 28.28 21.21 -17.44
N ALA A 317 29.43 21.87 -17.56
CA ALA A 317 30.30 21.78 -18.73
C ALA A 317 31.15 20.49 -18.78
N ARG A 318 31.49 19.91 -17.62
CA ARG A 318 32.28 18.68 -17.53
C ARG A 318 31.41 17.45 -17.38
N THR A 319 31.63 16.47 -18.24
CA THR A 319 30.89 15.22 -18.18
C THR A 319 31.37 14.38 -17.00
N PRO A 320 30.54 13.44 -16.50
CA PRO A 320 30.95 12.62 -15.37
C PRO A 320 32.23 11.80 -15.62
N ALA A 321 32.50 11.43 -16.87
CA ALA A 321 33.75 10.84 -17.30
C ALA A 321 34.94 11.80 -17.10
N ASP A 322 34.79 13.08 -17.45
CA ASP A 322 35.82 14.11 -17.26
C ASP A 322 36.07 14.41 -15.77
N ARG A 323 35.02 14.31 -14.95
CA ARG A 323 35.12 14.45 -13.50
C ARG A 323 35.81 13.26 -12.84
N LEU A 324 35.57 12.04 -13.32
CA LEU A 324 36.32 10.85 -12.87
C LEU A 324 37.81 10.95 -13.27
N ALA A 325 38.08 11.49 -14.47
CA ALA A 325 39.44 11.72 -14.97
C ALA A 325 40.22 12.82 -14.22
N GLY A 326 39.54 13.69 -13.46
CA GLY A 326 40.06 14.96 -12.91
C GLY A 326 41.22 14.88 -11.90
N SER A 327 41.89 13.74 -11.75
CA SER A 327 43.12 13.62 -10.93
C SER A 327 44.16 12.62 -11.45
N GLY A 328 44.00 12.04 -12.65
CA GLY A 328 44.91 11.00 -13.17
C GLY A 328 45.15 11.07 -14.68
N THR A 329 46.25 10.48 -15.13
CA THR A 329 46.68 10.37 -16.54
C THR A 329 45.97 9.26 -17.32
N VAL A 330 44.99 8.59 -16.73
CA VAL A 330 44.31 7.43 -17.34
C VAL A 330 43.17 7.91 -18.25
N PRO A 331 43.15 7.54 -19.55
CA PRO A 331 42.09 7.91 -20.46
C PRO A 331 40.76 7.28 -20.04
N VAL A 332 39.70 8.10 -19.99
CA VAL A 332 38.32 7.65 -19.74
C VAL A 332 37.53 7.71 -21.06
N ARG A 333 37.08 6.56 -21.54
CA ARG A 333 36.21 6.41 -22.70
C ARG A 333 34.78 6.15 -22.26
N ARG A 334 33.81 6.52 -23.10
CA ARG A 334 32.40 6.17 -22.87
C ARG A 334 32.02 4.90 -23.61
N ALA A 335 31.24 4.06 -22.96
CA ALA A 335 30.53 2.99 -23.66
C ALA A 335 29.44 3.59 -24.59
N PRO A 336 28.99 2.84 -25.62
CA PRO A 336 27.97 3.33 -26.56
C PRO A 336 26.63 3.66 -25.88
N SER A 337 26.19 2.83 -24.95
CA SER A 337 25.03 3.06 -24.07
C SER A 337 25.09 2.15 -22.85
N GLU A 338 24.31 2.48 -21.82
CA GLU A 338 24.11 1.63 -20.64
C GLU A 338 23.47 0.29 -21.03
N ALA A 339 22.39 0.32 -21.82
CA ALA A 339 21.77 -0.87 -22.40
C ALA A 339 22.76 -1.77 -23.17
N ALA A 340 23.65 -1.20 -23.99
CA ALA A 340 24.63 -1.99 -24.73
C ALA A 340 25.63 -2.68 -23.80
N ALA A 341 26.08 -1.98 -22.75
CA ALA A 341 26.95 -2.55 -21.73
C ALA A 341 26.25 -3.65 -20.93
N ALA A 342 25.01 -3.41 -20.49
CA ALA A 342 24.19 -4.40 -19.79
C ALA A 342 23.96 -5.66 -20.64
N ARG A 343 23.61 -5.49 -21.93
CA ARG A 343 23.43 -6.61 -22.86
C ARG A 343 24.72 -7.38 -23.11
N ALA A 344 25.85 -6.70 -23.27
CA ALA A 344 27.14 -7.37 -23.42
C ALA A 344 27.52 -8.18 -22.17
N GLY A 345 27.29 -7.62 -20.98
CA GLY A 345 27.48 -8.32 -19.71
C GLY A 345 26.57 -9.54 -19.58
N ALA A 346 25.27 -9.39 -19.86
CA ALA A 346 24.32 -10.49 -19.76
C ALA A 346 24.64 -11.66 -20.73
N LEU A 347 25.12 -11.36 -21.94
CA LEU A 347 25.53 -12.38 -22.92
C LEU A 347 26.77 -13.19 -22.50
N SER A 348 27.50 -12.76 -21.47
CA SER A 348 28.55 -13.58 -20.85
C SER A 348 28.00 -14.67 -19.93
N THR A 349 26.70 -14.62 -19.60
CA THR A 349 26.04 -15.63 -18.77
C THR A 349 25.94 -16.95 -19.53
N PRO A 350 26.38 -18.09 -18.95
CA PRO A 350 26.23 -19.39 -19.60
C PRO A 350 24.79 -19.67 -20.01
N GLY A 351 24.58 -20.01 -21.29
CA GLY A 351 23.25 -20.28 -21.86
C GLY A 351 22.48 -19.04 -22.35
N ALA A 352 22.99 -17.82 -22.14
CA ALA A 352 22.44 -16.64 -22.79
C ALA A 352 22.79 -16.63 -24.28
N ASP A 353 21.83 -16.19 -25.09
CA ASP A 353 22.01 -16.03 -26.53
C ASP A 353 21.54 -14.66 -27.00
N ARG A 354 21.68 -14.38 -28.29
CA ARG A 354 21.31 -13.07 -28.86
C ARG A 354 19.85 -12.68 -28.65
N ASN A 355 18.97 -13.63 -28.36
CA ASN A 355 17.54 -13.40 -28.12
C ASN A 355 17.21 -13.23 -26.63
N SER A 356 18.20 -13.37 -25.73
CA SER A 356 18.01 -13.13 -24.31
C SER A 356 17.60 -11.68 -24.04
N LEU A 357 16.68 -11.52 -23.09
CA LEU A 357 16.30 -10.24 -22.51
C LEU A 357 17.04 -10.05 -21.20
N VAL A 358 17.56 -8.85 -20.98
CA VAL A 358 18.07 -8.40 -19.69
C VAL A 358 16.95 -7.62 -19.02
N VAL A 359 16.61 -8.00 -17.80
CA VAL A 359 15.64 -7.26 -16.98
C VAL A 359 16.37 -6.80 -15.73
N ASP A 360 16.73 -5.52 -15.70
CA ASP A 360 17.31 -4.89 -14.52
C ASP A 360 16.18 -4.38 -13.61
N LEU A 361 16.16 -4.89 -12.39
CA LEU A 361 15.16 -4.57 -11.37
C LEU A 361 15.78 -3.60 -10.38
N GLY A 362 15.62 -2.31 -10.65
CA GLY A 362 16.12 -1.23 -9.81
C GLY A 362 15.25 -0.94 -8.59
N GLY A 363 15.60 0.15 -7.88
CA GLY A 363 14.72 0.70 -6.84
C GLY A 363 13.48 1.33 -7.45
N GLY A 364 13.66 2.28 -8.37
CA GLY A 364 12.57 3.02 -8.99
C GLY A 364 12.02 2.44 -10.29
N THR A 365 12.89 1.83 -11.10
CA THR A 365 12.59 1.44 -12.48
C THR A 365 12.86 -0.03 -12.75
N VAL A 366 12.17 -0.56 -13.75
CA VAL A 366 12.46 -1.84 -14.39
C VAL A 366 12.96 -1.55 -15.81
N ASP A 367 14.21 -1.89 -16.07
CA ASP A 367 14.86 -1.61 -17.35
C ASP A 367 14.97 -2.93 -18.12
N VAL A 368 14.31 -3.02 -19.28
CA VAL A 368 14.28 -4.20 -20.13
C VAL A 368 15.09 -3.94 -21.39
N VAL A 369 16.14 -4.72 -21.60
CA VAL A 369 17.03 -4.61 -22.75
C VAL A 369 17.00 -5.89 -23.57
N GLY A 370 16.74 -5.78 -24.87
CA GLY A 370 16.66 -6.92 -25.77
C GLY A 370 17.01 -6.60 -27.22
N PRO A 371 16.83 -7.57 -28.14
CA PRO A 371 16.96 -7.34 -29.57
C PRO A 371 16.15 -6.15 -30.13
N PRO A 372 14.90 -5.91 -29.72
CA PRO A 372 14.10 -4.82 -30.28
C PRO A 372 14.47 -3.43 -29.71
N GLY A 373 15.31 -3.37 -28.66
CA GLY A 373 15.72 -2.11 -28.03
C GLY A 373 15.70 -2.17 -26.50
N GLU A 374 15.61 -0.98 -25.90
CA GLU A 374 15.58 -0.74 -24.45
C GLU A 374 14.23 -0.10 -24.07
N VAL A 375 13.61 -0.59 -23.00
CA VAL A 375 12.40 -0.02 -22.40
C VAL A 375 12.66 0.18 -20.91
N VAL A 376 12.41 1.39 -20.41
CA VAL A 376 12.53 1.72 -18.99
C VAL A 376 11.13 1.99 -18.46
N ALA A 377 10.66 1.16 -17.54
CA ALA A 377 9.34 1.27 -16.93
C ALA A 377 9.43 1.75 -15.47
N ALA A 378 8.47 2.56 -15.03
CA ALA A 378 8.33 2.96 -13.63
C ALA A 378 7.86 1.77 -12.77
N GLY A 379 8.21 1.80 -11.48
CA GLY A 379 7.70 0.86 -10.49
C GLY A 379 8.54 -0.40 -10.37
N ALA A 380 9.41 -0.43 -9.36
CA ALA A 380 10.22 -1.59 -9.01
C ALA A 380 10.27 -1.78 -7.48
N GLY A 381 11.46 -1.88 -6.89
CA GLY A 381 11.64 -2.14 -5.47
C GLY A 381 11.00 -1.12 -4.51
N ASP A 382 11.01 0.16 -4.86
CA ASP A 382 10.49 1.26 -4.02
C ASP A 382 8.96 1.18 -3.91
N LEU A 383 8.28 0.94 -5.04
CA LEU A 383 6.83 0.75 -5.08
C LEU A 383 6.41 -0.50 -4.30
N LEU A 384 7.18 -1.59 -4.44
CA LEU A 384 6.94 -2.84 -3.72
C LEU A 384 7.11 -2.65 -2.22
N THR A 385 8.21 -2.00 -1.81
CA THR A 385 8.50 -1.70 -0.40
C THR A 385 7.40 -0.83 0.21
N ALA A 386 6.99 0.23 -0.48
CA ALA A 386 5.89 1.08 -0.04
C ALA A 386 4.57 0.31 0.06
N SER A 387 4.27 -0.57 -0.90
CA SER A 387 3.05 -1.39 -0.91
C SER A 387 3.00 -2.32 0.29
N VAL A 388 4.08 -3.07 0.55
CA VAL A 388 4.17 -3.99 1.69
C VAL A 388 4.09 -3.25 3.02
N ALA A 389 4.81 -2.13 3.15
CA ALA A 389 4.79 -1.32 4.37
C ALA A 389 3.37 -0.80 4.69
N ARG A 390 2.63 -0.36 3.66
CA ARG A 390 1.25 0.10 3.83
C ARG A 390 0.27 -1.02 4.18
N CYS A 391 0.37 -2.18 3.54
CA CYS A 391 -0.49 -3.33 3.86
C CYS A 391 -0.21 -3.91 5.26
N SER A 392 1.03 -3.77 5.74
CA SER A 392 1.47 -4.29 7.04
C SER A 392 1.27 -3.30 8.20
N ALA A 393 1.05 -2.02 7.91
CA ALA A 393 0.75 -1.01 8.92
C ALA A 393 -0.69 -1.19 9.43
N SER A 394 -0.84 -1.65 10.66
CA SER A 394 -2.14 -1.74 11.34
C SER A 394 -2.82 -0.35 11.38
N PRO A 395 -4.08 -0.21 10.94
CA PRO A 395 -4.82 1.04 11.09
C PRO A 395 -5.26 1.15 12.56
N GLY A 396 -4.40 1.67 13.43
CA GLY A 396 -4.74 1.71 14.86
C GLY A 396 -3.78 2.40 15.82
N ALA A 397 -2.55 2.73 15.45
CA ALA A 397 -1.70 3.56 16.31
C ALA A 397 -2.10 5.04 16.15
N ARG A 398 -3.20 5.46 16.79
CA ARG A 398 -3.34 6.88 17.13
C ARG A 398 -2.14 7.24 18.02
N PRO A 399 -1.38 8.32 17.74
CA PRO A 399 -0.45 8.83 18.72
C PRO A 399 -1.27 9.21 19.96
N THR A 400 -0.96 8.59 21.09
CA THR A 400 -1.37 9.10 22.40
C THR A 400 -0.63 10.42 22.60
N GLY A 401 -1.31 11.52 22.30
CA GLY A 401 -0.94 12.87 22.68
C GLY A 401 -1.93 13.37 23.71
#